data_AF-A0A353N8F8-F1
#
_entry.id   AF-A0A353N8F8-F1
#
_cell.length_a   1.000
_cell.length_b   1.000
_cell.length_c   1.000
_cell.angle_alpha   90.00
_cell.angle_beta   90.00
_cell.angle_gamma   90.00
#
_symmetry.space_group_name_H-M   'P 1'
#
loop_
_entity.id
_entity.type
_entity.pdbx_description
1 polymer ?
#
loop_
_entity_poly.entity_id
_entity_poly.type
_entity_poly.pdbx_seq_one_letter_code
_entity_poly.pdbx_strand_id
1 'polypeptide(L)'
;MKRFLGFLLVGIMTVSLFGGYVQSASKWAPEREIEFVVPSSPGGGSDLNARTIADLAQKNKFSPYALMVVNKPGGSGAVSFAYMNTKKGDS
;
A
#
# COMPACT_ATOMS: atom_id res chain seq x y z
N MET A 1 33.36 -21.89 -41.87
CA MET A 1 33.30 -21.55 -40.43
C MET A 1 32.81 -20.12 -40.15
N LYS A 2 33.17 -19.10 -40.95
CA LYS A 2 32.79 -17.69 -40.70
C LYS A 2 31.29 -17.36 -40.83
N ARG A 3 30.51 -18.19 -41.54
CA ARG A 3 29.07 -17.99 -41.81
C ARG A 3 28.16 -18.48 -40.66
N PHE A 4 28.62 -19.46 -39.88
CA PHE A 4 27.92 -19.98 -38.70
C PHE A 4 28.12 -19.07 -37.47
N LEU A 5 29.23 -18.35 -37.41
CA LEU A 5 29.54 -17.40 -36.32
C LEU A 5 28.63 -16.16 -36.35
N GLY A 6 28.17 -15.74 -37.54
CA GLY A 6 27.23 -14.62 -37.69
C GLY A 6 25.82 -14.94 -37.18
N PHE A 7 25.33 -16.17 -37.34
CA PHE A 7 24.02 -16.58 -36.82
C PHE A 7 23.99 -16.72 -35.29
N LEU A 8 25.13 -17.07 -34.67
CA LEU A 8 25.26 -17.15 -33.22
C LEU A 8 25.24 -15.75 -32.56
N LEU A 9 25.87 -14.76 -33.17
CA LEU A 9 25.90 -13.38 -32.66
C LEU A 9 24.55 -12.66 -32.79
N VAL A 10 23.81 -12.93 -33.88
CA VAL A 10 22.44 -12.37 -34.07
C VAL A 10 21.43 -13.02 -33.13
N GLY A 11 21.56 -14.34 -32.86
CA GLY A 11 20.70 -15.04 -31.88
C GLY A 11 20.94 -14.63 -30.42
N ILE A 12 22.16 -14.23 -30.06
CA ILE A 12 22.47 -13.69 -28.73
C ILE A 12 21.97 -12.25 -28.58
N MET A 13 22.00 -11.43 -29.64
CA MET A 13 21.52 -10.05 -29.59
C MET A 13 19.99 -9.92 -29.49
N THR A 14 19.22 -10.88 -30.02
CA THR A 14 17.75 -10.86 -29.93
C THR A 14 17.21 -11.28 -28.57
N VAL A 15 17.93 -12.13 -27.83
CA VAL A 15 17.57 -12.53 -26.45
C VAL A 15 17.79 -11.39 -25.45
N SER A 16 18.73 -10.47 -25.71
CA SER A 16 18.99 -9.31 -24.86
C SER A 16 17.90 -8.21 -24.93
N LEU A 17 17.00 -8.24 -25.92
CA LEU A 17 15.96 -7.21 -26.08
C LEU A 17 14.62 -7.58 -25.41
N PHE A 18 14.46 -8.83 -24.96
CA PHE A 18 13.27 -9.30 -24.23
C PHE A 18 13.53 -9.64 -22.75
N GLY A 19 14.80 -9.68 -22.33
CA GLY A 19 15.17 -9.94 -20.94
C GLY A 19 15.18 -8.68 -20.10
N GLY A 20 14.05 -8.34 -19.48
CA GLY A 20 14.05 -7.49 -18.28
C GLY A 20 13.23 -6.21 -18.37
N TYR A 21 11.92 -6.34 -18.45
CA TYR A 21 11.01 -5.37 -17.81
C TYR A 21 10.26 -6.09 -16.69
N VAL A 22 10.99 -6.57 -15.68
CA VAL A 22 10.37 -6.81 -14.38
C VAL A 22 10.21 -5.42 -13.77
N GLN A 23 9.08 -4.78 -14.07
CA GLN A 23 8.65 -3.58 -13.36
C GLN A 23 8.46 -4.03 -11.90
N SER A 24 9.46 -3.80 -11.07
CA SER A 24 9.33 -4.00 -9.63
C SER A 24 8.23 -3.03 -9.17
N ALA A 25 7.03 -3.56 -8.94
CA ALA A 25 5.99 -2.78 -8.29
C ALA A 25 6.55 -2.38 -6.93
N SER A 26 6.75 -1.08 -6.72
CA SER A 26 7.14 -0.57 -5.41
C SER A 26 6.14 -1.12 -4.41
N LYS A 27 6.62 -1.94 -3.46
CA LYS A 27 5.77 -2.46 -2.41
C LYS A 27 5.47 -1.29 -1.51
N TRP A 28 4.25 -0.77 -1.57
CA TRP A 28 3.80 0.29 -0.67
C TRP A 28 4.10 -0.11 0.77
N ALA A 29 4.69 0.82 1.52
CA ALA A 29 4.97 0.68 2.92
C ALA A 29 4.66 2.02 3.60
N PRO A 30 4.08 2.02 4.81
CA PRO A 30 3.89 3.24 5.56
C PRO A 30 5.24 3.89 5.88
N GLU A 31 5.33 5.22 5.74
CA GLU A 31 6.52 6.02 6.09
C GLU A 31 6.33 6.78 7.41
N ARG A 32 5.13 6.75 7.97
CA ARG A 32 4.68 7.45 9.19
C ARG A 32 3.46 6.74 9.79
N GLU A 33 2.95 7.24 10.91
CA GLU A 33 1.72 6.72 11.53
C GLU A 33 0.54 6.72 10.53
N ILE A 34 -0.21 5.63 10.54
CA ILE A 34 -1.37 5.43 9.67
C ILE A 34 -2.60 5.96 10.40
N GLU A 35 -3.27 6.97 9.85
CA GLU A 35 -4.58 7.40 10.36
C GLU A 35 -5.65 6.36 10.03
N PHE A 36 -6.17 5.69 11.05
CA PHE A 36 -7.32 4.79 10.92
C PHE A 36 -8.61 5.57 11.16
N VAL A 37 -9.19 6.09 10.07
CA VAL A 37 -10.37 6.96 10.12
C VAL A 37 -11.65 6.14 10.38
N VAL A 38 -12.40 6.50 11.42
CA VAL A 38 -13.61 5.77 11.85
C VAL A 38 -14.86 6.66 11.77
N PRO A 39 -15.95 6.21 11.10
CA PRO A 39 -17.19 6.99 10.93
C PRO A 39 -18.12 6.97 12.15
N SER A 40 -17.59 6.77 13.36
CA SER A 40 -18.38 6.75 14.60
C SER A 40 -17.76 7.65 15.66
N SER A 41 -18.57 8.05 16.64
CA SER A 41 -18.05 8.70 17.85
C SER A 41 -17.16 7.74 18.65
N PRO A 42 -16.25 8.26 19.49
CA PRO A 42 -15.50 7.45 20.45
C PRO A 42 -16.42 6.57 21.30
N GLY A 43 -16.03 5.31 21.51
CA GLY A 43 -16.82 4.32 22.26
C GLY A 43 -17.96 3.65 21.48
N GLY A 44 -18.24 4.08 20.24
CA GLY A 44 -19.18 3.38 19.35
C GLY A 44 -18.62 2.03 18.88
N GLY A 45 -19.48 1.14 18.38
CA GLY A 45 -19.07 -0.22 17.96
C GLY A 45 -17.91 -0.21 16.93
N SER A 46 -17.96 0.68 15.93
CA SER A 46 -16.87 0.81 14.95
C SER A 46 -15.56 1.33 15.57
N ASP A 47 -15.62 2.20 16.57
CA ASP A 47 -14.45 2.70 17.30
C ASP A 47 -13.80 1.60 18.15
N LEU A 48 -14.60 0.83 18.88
CA LEU A 48 -14.11 -0.30 19.68
C LEU A 48 -13.44 -1.36 18.79
N ASN A 49 -14.05 -1.66 17.63
CA ASN A 49 -13.47 -2.55 16.64
C ASN A 49 -12.14 -2.00 16.09
N ALA A 50 -12.08 -0.71 15.74
CA ALA A 50 -10.86 -0.09 15.23
C ALA A 50 -9.71 -0.11 16.24
N ARG A 51 -9.99 0.15 17.53
CA ARG A 51 -9.00 0.07 18.62
C ARG A 51 -8.49 -1.35 18.81
N THR A 52 -9.38 -2.34 18.75
CA THR A 52 -8.99 -3.77 18.81
C THR A 52 -8.06 -4.14 17.66
N ILE A 53 -8.36 -3.67 16.44
CA ILE A 53 -7.50 -3.88 15.28
C ILE A 53 -6.14 -3.20 15.46
N ALA A 54 -6.11 -1.96 15.96
CA ALA A 54 -4.87 -1.23 16.23
C ALA A 54 -3.99 -1.96 17.24
N ASP A 55 -4.57 -2.46 18.34
CA ASP A 55 -3.87 -3.22 19.37
C ASP A 55 -3.29 -4.53 18.80
N LEU A 56 -4.08 -5.26 18.00
CA LEU A 56 -3.61 -6.48 17.34
C LEU A 56 -2.52 -6.19 16.31
N ALA A 57 -2.62 -5.11 15.55
CA ALA A 57 -1.60 -4.70 14.58
C ALA A 57 -0.27 -4.39 15.27
N GLN A 58 -0.32 -3.70 16.41
CA GLN A 58 0.87 -3.42 17.22
C GLN A 58 1.45 -4.70 17.82
N LYS A 59 0.62 -5.55 18.46
CA LYS A 59 1.05 -6.80 19.10
C LYS A 59 1.74 -7.75 18.13
N ASN A 60 1.21 -7.86 16.91
CA ASN A 60 1.72 -8.79 15.90
C ASN A 60 2.69 -8.13 14.91
N LYS A 61 3.07 -6.86 15.13
CA LYS A 61 4.02 -6.10 14.28
C LYS A 61 3.62 -6.12 12.79
N PHE A 62 2.33 -5.93 12.50
CA PHE A 62 1.82 -5.90 11.12
C PHE A 62 2.25 -4.65 10.34
N SER A 63 2.68 -3.61 11.06
CA SER A 63 3.19 -2.38 10.48
C SER A 63 4.39 -1.90 11.29
N PRO A 64 5.40 -1.29 10.66
CA PRO A 64 6.47 -0.59 11.37
C PRO A 64 5.97 0.67 12.10
N TYR A 65 4.79 1.19 11.74
CA TYR A 65 4.16 2.36 12.35
C TYR A 65 2.80 2.04 12.97
N ALA A 66 2.41 2.82 13.97
CA ALA A 66 1.14 2.66 14.68
C ALA A 66 -0.08 2.99 13.80
N LEU A 67 -1.20 2.31 14.07
CA LEU A 67 -2.52 2.69 13.56
C LEU A 67 -3.16 3.67 14.55
N MET A 68 -3.23 4.95 14.18
CA MET A 68 -3.83 6.00 15.00
C MET A 68 -5.33 6.12 14.70
N VAL A 69 -6.18 5.70 15.64
CA VAL A 69 -7.64 5.79 15.48
C VAL A 69 -8.10 7.25 15.52
N VAL A 70 -8.75 7.72 14.44
CA VAL A 70 -9.26 9.08 14.30
C VAL A 70 -10.76 9.06 14.00
N ASN A 71 -11.58 9.51 14.95
CA ASN A 71 -13.04 9.54 14.79
C ASN A 71 -13.49 10.75 13.94
N LYS A 72 -14.31 10.48 12.92
CA LYS A 72 -14.96 11.46 12.05
C LYS A 72 -16.45 11.12 11.90
N PRO A 73 -17.27 11.31 12.96
CA PRO A 73 -18.69 10.97 12.93
C PRO A 73 -19.50 11.91 12.04
N GLY A 74 -20.66 11.43 11.58
CA GLY A 74 -21.68 12.24 10.92
C GLY A 74 -22.03 11.79 9.50
N GLY A 75 -23.26 12.10 9.08
CA GLY A 75 -23.77 11.86 7.72
C GLY A 75 -23.65 10.41 7.26
N SER A 76 -23.85 9.44 8.17
CA SER A 76 -23.69 7.99 7.88
C SER A 76 -22.35 7.64 7.22
N GLY A 77 -21.28 8.35 7.57
CA GLY A 77 -19.94 8.18 7.00
C GLY A 77 -19.55 9.22 5.95
N ALA A 78 -20.48 10.08 5.50
CA ALA A 78 -20.17 11.13 4.54
C ALA A 78 -19.03 12.06 5.03
N VAL A 79 -18.98 12.36 6.33
CA VAL A 79 -17.93 13.20 6.92
C VAL A 79 -16.55 12.52 6.85
N SER A 80 -16.45 11.24 7.17
CA SER A 80 -15.18 10.50 7.07
C SER A 80 -14.73 10.33 5.62
N PHE A 81 -15.66 10.08 4.69
CA PHE A 81 -15.32 9.98 3.26
C PHE A 81 -14.84 11.32 2.70
N ALA A 82 -15.53 12.42 3.03
CA ALA A 82 -15.10 13.76 2.64
C ALA A 82 -13.71 14.08 3.20
N TYR A 83 -13.43 13.75 4.46
CA TYR A 83 -12.11 13.91 5.07
C TYR A 83 -11.02 13.14 4.31
N MET A 84 -11.24 11.85 4.02
CA MET A 84 -10.27 11.05 3.28
C MET A 84 -10.03 11.57 1.86
N ASN A 85 -11.07 12.10 1.20
CA ASN A 85 -10.96 12.68 -0.13
C ASN A 85 -10.07 13.95 -0.18
N THR A 86 -9.84 14.61 0.96
CA THR A 86 -8.88 15.74 1.04
C THR A 86 -7.43 15.29 1.16
N LYS A 87 -7.16 13.99 1.36
CA LYS A 87 -5.80 13.47 1.52
C LYS A 87 -5.21 13.12 0.15
N LYS A 88 -4.04 13.68 -0.13
CA LYS A 88 -3.18 13.23 -1.23
C LYS A 88 -2.59 11.90 -0.77
N GLY A 89 -3.09 10.76 -1.26
CA GLY A 89 -2.66 9.43 -0.82
C GLY A 89 -1.14 9.32 -0.72
N ASP A 90 -0.66 8.60 0.28
CA ASP A 90 0.78 8.39 0.50
C ASP A 90 1.33 7.41 -0.57
N SER A 91 2.56 7.68 -1.03
CA SER A 91 3.25 6.89 -2.07
C SER A 91 3.73 5.54 -1.58
#